data_AF-A0A955JS49-F1
#
_entry.id   AF-A0A955JS49-F1
#
_cell.length_a   1.000
_cell.length_b   1.000
_cell.length_c   1.000
_cell.angle_alpha   90.00
_cell.angle_beta   90.00
_cell.angle_gamma   90.00
#
_symmetry.space_group_name_H-M   'P 1'
#
loop_
_entity.id
_entity.type
_entity.pdbx_description
1 polymer ?
#
loop_
_entity_poly.entity_id
_entity_poly.type
_entity_poly.pdbx_seq_one_letter_code
_entity_poly.pdbx_strand_id
1 'polypeptide(L)'
;MRYIGFPLPKVWVTIRESLEQLRISGHNYISYDHYLKLCAQYNIEEDRALFLSDFFHDLGVFLHFRDDLVLADTIFLNHEWVTDGVYKVLDDAKIKAEGGRFDNRDLINIWCEEKYRGKREELLALMKNRKFEICYELYGGGYLAPQLLPVDEHRNIRERRDIPGSLHFEYRYHFMPKGILTRLIVKRHKEIYEHTQWRYGVFLKYEGTYALVRERYFERKLTIVLDGYNKQDFLAIIRSTIQEIHNTFNNLKVEERIPCNCAQCRKSQERHFYKYDLLKRYLRAGKSEIICEQSLEAVGVQALISDIMSPRDKMDISEQGNEIHVHGNYYQQQITTGGGAVVGGDVNTHGGDFTGREKSIKSDQ
;
A
#
# COMPACT_ATOMS: atom_id res chain seq x y z
N MET A 1 3.68 -19.11 28.86
CA MET A 1 2.67 -18.46 27.99
C MET A 1 2.62 -19.16 26.64
N ARG A 2 1.48 -19.12 25.94
CA ARG A 2 1.35 -19.52 24.52
C ARG A 2 1.13 -18.27 23.67
N TYR A 3 1.67 -18.25 22.46
CA TYR A 3 1.29 -17.30 21.42
C TYR A 3 0.87 -18.13 20.20
N ILE A 4 -0.36 -17.89 19.69
CA ILE A 4 -0.97 -18.62 18.55
C ILE A 4 -0.77 -20.14 18.66
N GLY A 5 -1.31 -20.75 19.73
CA GLY A 5 -1.33 -22.22 19.90
C GLY A 5 -0.01 -22.88 20.30
N PHE A 6 1.14 -22.34 19.89
CA PHE A 6 2.45 -22.94 20.15
C PHE A 6 3.06 -22.50 21.50
N PRO A 7 3.76 -23.42 22.21
CA PRO A 7 4.54 -23.07 23.38
C PRO A 7 5.83 -22.34 22.97
N LEU A 8 6.06 -21.14 23.50
CA LEU A 8 7.34 -20.45 23.31
C LEU A 8 8.46 -21.18 24.08
N PRO A 9 9.70 -21.21 23.58
CA PRO A 9 10.86 -21.69 24.33
C PRO A 9 10.97 -20.99 25.69
N LYS A 10 11.19 -21.75 26.77
CA LYS A 10 11.26 -21.19 28.14
C LYS A 10 12.26 -20.04 28.23
N VAL A 11 13.43 -20.19 27.60
CA VAL A 11 14.48 -19.16 27.54
C VAL A 11 13.98 -17.83 26.97
N TRP A 12 13.14 -17.85 25.93
CA TRP A 12 12.60 -16.60 25.35
C TRP A 12 11.64 -15.92 26.32
N VAL A 13 10.86 -16.70 27.07
CA VAL A 13 9.98 -16.15 28.13
C VAL A 13 10.83 -15.46 29.21
N THR A 14 11.92 -16.09 29.65
CA THR A 14 12.82 -15.52 30.67
C THR A 14 13.60 -14.29 30.18
N ILE A 15 14.03 -14.24 28.91
CA ILE A 15 14.62 -13.03 28.29
C ILE A 15 13.58 -11.90 28.25
N ARG A 16 12.35 -12.19 27.84
CA ARG A 16 11.24 -11.20 27.84
C ARG A 16 10.95 -10.68 29.25
N GLU A 17 10.90 -11.55 30.26
CA GLU A 17 10.73 -11.18 31.67
C GLU A 17 11.88 -10.27 32.13
N SER A 18 13.12 -10.56 31.73
CA SER A 18 14.30 -9.73 32.04
C SER A 18 14.22 -8.33 31.43
N LEU A 19 13.79 -8.23 30.16
CA LEU A 19 13.57 -6.96 29.47
C LEU A 19 12.44 -6.14 30.11
N GLU A 20 11.37 -6.80 30.55
CA GLU A 20 10.28 -6.16 31.28
C GLU A 20 10.73 -5.64 32.66
N GLN A 21 11.61 -6.35 33.37
CA GLN A 21 12.21 -5.84 34.62
C GLN A 21 13.10 -4.60 34.38
N LEU A 22 13.85 -4.56 33.26
CA LEU A 22 14.59 -3.35 32.88
C LEU A 22 13.65 -2.16 32.62
N ARG A 23 12.53 -2.41 31.92
CA ARG A 23 11.48 -1.38 31.68
C ARG A 23 10.85 -0.89 32.99
N ILE A 24 10.47 -1.79 33.89
CA ILE A 24 9.89 -1.47 35.20
C ILE A 24 10.89 -0.72 36.10
N SER A 25 12.19 -1.01 36.00
CA SER A 25 13.25 -0.27 36.71
C SER A 25 13.60 1.09 36.09
N GLY A 26 12.84 1.55 35.08
CA GLY A 26 12.93 2.90 34.51
C GLY A 26 13.70 3.00 33.19
N HIS A 27 14.21 1.90 32.64
CA HIS A 27 14.91 1.92 31.35
C HIS A 27 13.92 2.03 30.20
N ASN A 28 13.87 3.21 29.56
CA ASN A 28 13.02 3.41 28.37
C ASN A 28 13.61 2.76 27.11
N TYR A 29 14.94 2.57 27.08
CA TYR A 29 15.68 1.97 26.00
C TYR A 29 16.97 1.32 26.52
N ILE A 30 17.57 0.43 25.72
CA ILE A 30 18.91 -0.15 25.90
C ILE A 30 19.64 -0.16 24.56
N SER A 31 20.98 -0.29 24.59
CA SER A 31 21.74 -0.55 23.36
C SER A 31 21.52 -1.97 22.84
N TYR A 32 21.68 -2.17 21.54
CA TYR A 32 21.63 -3.50 20.93
C TYR A 32 22.71 -4.44 21.51
N ASP A 33 23.92 -3.95 21.77
CA ASP A 33 24.99 -4.68 22.49
C ASP A 33 24.58 -5.14 23.90
N HIS A 34 23.83 -4.31 24.66
CA HIS A 34 23.31 -4.72 25.97
C HIS A 34 22.27 -5.85 25.82
N TYR A 35 21.42 -5.78 24.79
CA TYR A 35 20.49 -6.87 24.45
C TYR A 35 21.21 -8.17 24.06
N LEU A 36 22.27 -8.09 23.26
CA LEU A 36 23.10 -9.25 22.92
C LEU A 36 23.74 -9.88 24.16
N LYS A 37 24.31 -9.06 25.05
CA LYS A 37 24.88 -9.52 26.33
C LYS A 37 23.83 -10.18 27.23
N LEU A 38 22.62 -9.64 27.27
CA LEU A 38 21.48 -10.25 27.98
C LEU A 38 21.12 -11.62 27.38
N CYS A 39 21.07 -11.74 26.05
CA CYS A 39 20.80 -13.01 25.37
C CYS A 39 21.90 -14.05 25.61
N ALA A 40 23.16 -13.63 25.59
CA ALA A 40 24.32 -14.49 25.84
C ALA A 40 24.32 -15.12 27.24
N GLN A 41 23.81 -14.42 28.27
CA GLN A 41 23.63 -14.98 29.63
C GLN A 41 22.73 -16.22 29.65
N TYR A 42 21.84 -16.36 28.66
CA TYR A 42 20.95 -17.51 28.50
C TYR A 42 21.42 -18.50 27.41
N ASN A 43 22.68 -18.42 26.98
CA ASN A 43 23.27 -19.22 25.89
C ASN A 43 22.53 -19.08 24.55
N ILE A 44 22.07 -17.86 24.24
CA ILE A 44 21.54 -17.51 22.92
C ILE A 44 22.65 -16.81 22.12
N GLU A 45 23.08 -17.46 21.04
CA GLU A 45 24.04 -16.93 20.06
C GLU A 45 23.46 -15.74 19.28
N GLU A 46 24.34 -14.91 18.72
CA GLU A 46 23.99 -13.62 18.10
C GLU A 46 22.95 -13.74 16.98
N ASP A 47 23.10 -14.66 16.03
CA ASP A 47 22.11 -14.90 14.96
C ASP A 47 20.71 -15.24 15.50
N ARG A 48 20.66 -15.97 16.62
CA ARG A 48 19.40 -16.35 17.28
C ARG A 48 18.84 -15.21 18.13
N ALA A 49 19.70 -14.38 18.72
CA ALA A 49 19.30 -13.14 19.40
C ALA A 49 18.72 -12.14 18.39
N LEU A 50 19.33 -12.02 17.22
CA LEU A 50 18.85 -11.17 16.13
C LEU A 50 17.45 -11.61 15.64
N PHE A 51 17.25 -12.90 15.37
CA PHE A 51 15.92 -13.45 15.08
C PHE A 51 14.91 -13.21 16.20
N LEU A 52 15.33 -13.40 17.46
CA LEU A 52 14.48 -13.17 18.63
C LEU A 52 14.10 -11.68 18.78
N SER A 53 14.98 -10.78 18.35
CA SER A 53 14.75 -9.34 18.35
C SER A 53 13.67 -8.94 17.35
N ASP A 54 13.74 -9.45 16.12
CA ASP A 54 12.71 -9.25 15.10
C ASP A 54 11.35 -9.84 15.56
N PHE A 55 11.36 -11.04 16.13
CA PHE A 55 10.16 -11.67 16.71
C PHE A 55 9.56 -10.86 17.87
N PHE A 56 10.40 -10.27 18.74
CA PHE A 56 9.95 -9.42 19.84
C PHE A 56 9.47 -8.04 19.39
N HIS A 57 10.02 -7.50 18.30
CA HIS A 57 9.49 -6.32 17.64
C HIS A 57 8.07 -6.57 17.10
N ASP A 58 7.87 -7.63 16.33
CA ASP A 58 6.57 -7.98 15.74
C ASP A 58 5.51 -8.33 16.83
N LEU A 59 5.94 -8.86 17.98
CA LEU A 59 5.08 -9.09 19.14
C LEU A 59 4.76 -7.82 19.95
N GLY A 60 5.39 -6.67 19.67
CA GLY A 60 5.25 -5.46 20.48
C GLY A 60 5.82 -5.59 21.88
N VAL A 61 6.85 -6.42 22.08
CA VAL A 61 7.60 -6.49 23.36
C VAL A 61 8.50 -5.25 23.50
N PHE A 62 9.11 -4.82 22.40
CA PHE A 62 9.88 -3.58 22.28
C PHE A 62 9.84 -3.08 20.83
N LEU A 63 10.40 -1.91 20.55
CA LEU A 63 10.68 -1.48 19.18
C LEU A 63 12.18 -1.57 18.88
N HIS A 64 12.52 -2.10 17.70
CA HIS A 64 13.89 -2.20 17.20
C HIS A 64 13.85 -2.13 15.67
N PHE A 65 14.73 -1.33 15.06
CA PHE A 65 14.71 -1.06 13.61
C PHE A 65 16.10 -1.30 13.02
N ARG A 66 16.49 -2.58 12.96
CA ARG A 66 17.79 -3.07 12.48
C ARG A 66 18.24 -2.56 11.09
N ASP A 67 17.29 -2.23 10.21
CA ASP A 67 17.57 -1.75 8.84
C ASP A 67 17.69 -0.22 8.74
N ASP A 68 17.63 0.50 9.86
CA ASP A 68 17.72 1.96 9.94
C ASP A 68 18.98 2.35 10.72
N LEU A 69 19.94 2.98 10.03
CA LEU A 69 21.28 3.28 10.56
C LEU A 69 21.28 4.14 11.84
N VAL A 70 20.22 4.90 12.11
CA VAL A 70 20.11 5.73 13.33
C VAL A 70 19.48 4.94 14.48
N LEU A 71 18.68 3.92 14.17
CA LEU A 71 17.87 3.17 15.13
C LEU A 71 18.40 1.77 15.45
N ALA A 72 19.25 1.20 14.59
CA ALA A 72 19.75 -0.18 14.71
C ALA A 72 20.48 -0.47 16.02
N ASP A 73 21.14 0.52 16.62
CA ASP A 73 21.84 0.33 17.90
C ASP A 73 20.95 0.54 19.13
N THR A 74 19.66 0.85 18.97
CA THR A 74 18.73 1.19 20.08
C THR A 74 17.49 0.30 20.09
N ILE A 75 17.29 -0.41 21.19
CA ILE A 75 16.02 -1.11 21.49
C ILE A 75 15.19 -0.25 22.44
N PHE A 76 14.00 0.15 22.02
CA PHE A 76 13.05 0.91 22.84
C PHE A 76 12.14 -0.03 23.63
N LEU A 77 12.45 -0.23 24.90
CA LEU A 77 11.69 -1.07 25.82
C LEU A 77 10.34 -0.44 26.18
N ASN A 78 10.29 0.89 26.28
CA ASN A 78 9.08 1.60 26.68
C ASN A 78 8.40 2.30 25.49
N HIS A 79 7.33 1.67 24.98
CA HIS A 79 6.49 2.23 23.94
C HIS A 79 5.85 3.57 24.35
N GLU A 80 5.46 3.73 25.62
CA GLU A 80 4.83 4.95 26.14
C GLU A 80 5.79 6.15 26.04
N TRP A 81 7.06 5.96 26.38
CA TRP A 81 8.11 6.97 26.24
C TRP A 81 8.31 7.39 24.77
N VAL A 82 8.21 6.46 23.82
CA VAL A 82 8.29 6.77 22.38
C VAL A 82 7.06 7.59 21.96
N THR A 83 5.86 7.15 22.33
CA THR A 83 4.63 7.86 21.97
C THR A 83 4.56 9.24 22.61
N ASP A 84 4.96 9.39 23.88
CA ASP A 84 5.06 10.69 24.57
C ASP A 84 6.04 11.62 23.88
N GLY A 85 7.20 11.10 23.43
CA GLY A 85 8.18 11.85 22.66
C GLY A 85 7.58 12.40 21.37
N VAL A 86 6.84 11.57 20.62
CA VAL A 86 6.12 11.98 19.41
C VAL A 86 5.00 12.97 19.71
N TYR A 87 4.13 12.68 20.68
CA TYR A 87 3.02 13.56 21.06
C TYR A 87 3.51 14.92 21.55
N LYS A 88 4.65 15.00 22.26
CA LYS A 88 5.27 16.29 22.61
C LYS A 88 5.57 17.19 21.41
N VAL A 89 5.91 16.63 20.25
CA VAL A 89 6.09 17.40 19.00
C VAL A 89 4.74 17.70 18.34
N LEU A 90 3.83 16.71 18.31
CA LEU A 90 2.54 16.88 17.63
C LEU A 90 1.55 17.77 18.40
N ASP A 91 1.71 17.87 19.72
CA ASP A 91 0.85 18.68 20.58
C ASP A 91 1.39 20.07 20.90
N ASP A 92 2.64 20.36 20.55
CA ASP A 92 3.27 21.67 20.74
C ASP A 92 2.49 22.81 20.07
N ALA A 93 2.32 23.91 20.81
CA ALA A 93 1.50 25.04 20.38
C ALA A 93 2.13 25.83 19.22
N LYS A 94 3.46 25.95 19.18
CA LYS A 94 4.18 26.62 18.08
C LYS A 94 4.08 25.77 16.81
N ILE A 95 4.36 24.47 16.89
CA ILE A 95 4.30 23.56 15.73
C ILE A 95 2.88 23.50 15.16
N LYS A 96 1.85 23.49 16.01
CA LYS A 96 0.43 23.61 15.58
C LYS A 96 0.17 24.95 14.87
N ALA A 97 0.66 26.06 15.39
CA ALA A 97 0.49 27.39 14.78
C ALA A 97 1.23 27.53 13.44
N GLU A 98 2.40 26.89 13.28
CA GLU A 98 3.18 26.85 12.05
C GLU A 98 2.70 25.77 11.05
N GLY A 99 1.53 25.17 11.29
CA GLY A 99 0.90 24.22 10.37
C GLY A 99 1.64 22.89 10.25
N GLY A 100 2.33 22.47 11.31
CA GLY A 100 3.11 21.23 11.35
C GLY A 100 4.57 21.38 10.95
N ARG A 101 5.08 22.59 10.74
CA ARG A 101 6.50 22.86 10.46
C ARG A 101 7.29 22.95 11.77
N PHE A 102 8.53 22.48 11.75
CA PHE A 102 9.47 22.53 12.88
C PHE A 102 10.92 22.30 12.43
N ASP A 103 11.89 22.72 13.25
CA ASP A 103 13.32 22.47 13.01
C ASP A 103 14.05 21.81 14.20
N ASN A 104 15.36 21.57 14.06
CA ASN A 104 16.17 20.92 15.10
C ASN A 104 16.20 21.70 16.44
N ARG A 105 16.04 23.02 16.43
CA ARG A 105 15.97 23.86 17.64
C ARG A 105 14.67 23.63 18.38
N ASP A 106 13.57 23.48 17.65
CA ASP A 106 12.28 23.12 18.23
C ASP A 106 12.36 21.75 18.91
N LEU A 107 12.97 20.76 18.25
CA LEU A 107 13.18 19.43 18.83
C LEU A 107 14.10 19.47 20.08
N ILE A 108 15.13 20.31 20.10
CA ILE A 108 16.00 20.50 21.29
C ILE A 108 15.21 21.07 22.47
N ASN A 109 14.28 22.01 22.21
CA ASN A 109 13.43 22.65 23.23
C ASN A 109 12.33 21.70 23.72
N ILE A 110 11.62 21.03 22.81
CA ILE A 110 10.52 20.10 23.11
C ILE A 110 11.05 18.86 23.86
N TRP A 111 12.22 18.36 23.45
CA TRP A 111 12.94 17.26 24.10
C TRP A 111 14.10 17.78 24.96
N CYS A 112 13.87 18.83 25.76
CA CYS A 112 14.86 19.39 26.69
C CYS A 112 15.09 18.52 27.95
N GLU A 113 14.05 17.78 28.35
CA GLU A 113 14.05 16.84 29.47
C GLU A 113 15.18 15.81 29.34
N GLU A 114 15.80 15.46 30.47
CA GLU A 114 16.92 14.52 30.54
C GLU A 114 16.59 13.18 29.88
N LYS A 115 15.37 12.65 30.12
CA LYS A 115 14.90 11.38 29.55
C LYS A 115 14.89 11.33 28.02
N TYR A 116 14.90 12.47 27.31
CA TYR A 116 14.92 12.53 25.84
C TYR A 116 16.23 13.11 25.27
N ARG A 117 17.01 13.85 26.08
CA ARG A 117 18.17 14.63 25.63
C ARG A 117 19.18 13.84 24.81
N GLY A 118 19.45 12.59 25.22
CA GLY A 118 20.39 11.67 24.57
C GLY A 118 19.78 10.78 23.47
N LYS A 119 18.51 10.99 23.10
CA LYS A 119 17.79 10.18 22.08
C LYS A 119 16.96 10.98 21.08
N ARG A 120 17.36 12.22 20.81
CA ARG A 120 16.62 13.15 19.92
C ARG A 120 16.71 12.75 18.45
N GLU A 121 17.88 12.29 18.01
CA GLU A 121 18.10 11.88 16.63
C GLU A 121 17.29 10.62 16.32
N GLU A 122 17.24 9.69 17.27
CA GLU A 122 16.46 8.47 17.18
C GLU A 122 14.95 8.74 17.25
N LEU A 123 14.47 9.62 18.13
CA LEU A 123 13.05 10.02 18.12
C LEU A 123 12.64 10.68 16.79
N LEU A 124 13.49 11.53 16.21
CA LEU A 124 13.26 12.11 14.89
C LEU A 124 13.31 11.03 13.78
N ALA A 125 14.25 10.09 13.84
CA ALA A 125 14.33 8.98 12.91
C ALA A 125 13.08 8.10 12.97
N LEU A 126 12.57 7.78 14.17
CA LEU A 126 11.27 7.11 14.36
C LEU A 126 10.13 7.88 13.68
N MET A 127 10.05 9.21 13.85
CA MET A 127 9.01 10.01 13.18
C MET A 127 9.12 10.00 11.65
N LYS A 128 10.33 9.94 11.10
CA LYS A 128 10.62 9.86 9.66
C LYS A 128 10.54 8.43 9.10
N ASN A 129 10.56 7.40 9.95
CA ASN A 129 10.72 6.01 9.53
C ASN A 129 9.50 5.51 8.73
N ARG A 130 9.76 4.64 7.74
CA ARG A 130 8.76 4.08 6.81
C ARG A 130 7.63 3.28 7.48
N LYS A 131 7.79 2.88 8.75
CA LYS A 131 6.75 2.19 9.54
C LYS A 131 5.75 3.17 10.18
N PHE A 132 6.18 4.40 10.48
CA PHE A 132 5.36 5.40 11.18
C PHE A 132 4.88 6.53 10.27
N GLU A 133 5.75 7.04 9.40
CA GLU A 133 5.42 8.05 8.38
C GLU A 133 4.71 9.28 8.97
N ILE A 134 5.25 9.81 10.08
CA ILE A 134 4.67 10.91 10.90
C ILE A 134 5.08 12.28 10.37
N CYS A 135 6.31 12.40 9.83
CA CYS A 135 6.82 13.62 9.21
C CYS A 135 7.74 13.32 8.04
N TYR A 136 8.08 14.35 7.27
CA TYR A 136 9.12 14.31 6.25
C TYR A 136 10.02 15.55 6.33
N GLU A 137 11.19 15.48 5.71
CA GLU A 137 12.18 16.55 5.67
C GLU A 137 11.94 17.50 4.49
N LEU A 138 12.05 18.80 4.74
CA LEU A 138 11.83 19.85 3.75
C LEU A 138 13.12 20.17 2.98
N TYR A 139 12.98 20.55 1.72
CA TYR A 139 14.10 21.09 0.95
C TYR A 139 14.57 22.41 1.58
N GLY A 140 15.86 22.52 1.87
CA GLY A 140 16.44 23.62 2.65
C GLY A 140 16.49 23.38 4.17
N GLY A 141 16.03 22.22 4.65
CA GLY A 141 16.09 21.82 6.05
C GLY A 141 14.78 22.05 6.82
N GLY A 142 14.73 21.49 8.03
CA GLY A 142 13.50 21.40 8.83
C GLY A 142 12.54 20.31 8.33
N TYR A 143 11.40 20.20 8.98
CA TYR A 143 10.48 19.07 8.81
C TYR A 143 9.02 19.53 8.71
N LEU A 144 8.14 18.65 8.24
CA LEU A 144 6.70 18.86 8.21
C LEU A 144 5.93 17.61 8.63
N ALA A 145 4.99 17.77 9.57
CA ALA A 145 4.03 16.75 10.03
C ALA A 145 2.63 16.99 9.41
N PRO A 146 2.21 16.24 8.37
CA PRO A 146 1.01 16.56 7.57
C PRO A 146 -0.31 16.60 8.35
N GLN A 147 -0.43 15.83 9.42
CA GLN A 147 -1.59 15.79 10.31
C GLN A 147 -1.89 17.13 10.99
N LEU A 148 -0.90 18.02 11.09
CA LEU A 148 -1.05 19.36 11.66
C LEU A 148 -1.31 20.45 10.61
N LEU A 149 -1.31 20.12 9.31
CA LEU A 149 -1.62 21.06 8.24
C LEU A 149 -2.97 21.77 8.47
N PRO A 150 -3.14 23.01 7.96
CA PRO A 150 -4.40 23.73 8.03
C PRO A 150 -5.53 22.94 7.34
N VAL A 151 -6.77 23.16 7.81
CA VAL A 151 -7.97 22.52 7.23
C VAL A 151 -8.37 23.12 5.88
N ASP A 152 -8.01 24.37 5.65
CA ASP A 152 -8.43 25.13 4.47
C ASP A 152 -7.68 24.72 3.21
N GLU A 153 -8.45 24.53 2.14
CA GLU A 153 -7.94 24.30 0.79
C GLU A 153 -7.38 25.59 0.20
N HIS A 154 -6.15 25.53 -0.34
CA HIS A 154 -5.50 26.66 -1.00
C HIS A 154 -6.38 27.24 -2.12
N ARG A 155 -6.56 28.57 -2.12
CA ARG A 155 -7.47 29.27 -3.06
C ARG A 155 -7.12 28.98 -4.53
N ASN A 156 -5.84 28.91 -4.84
CA ASN A 156 -5.32 28.70 -6.20
C ASN A 156 -5.64 27.30 -6.79
N ILE A 157 -6.01 26.32 -5.96
CA ILE A 157 -6.49 25.00 -6.42
C ILE A 157 -7.95 25.08 -6.89
N ARG A 158 -8.74 26.02 -6.36
CA ARG A 158 -10.19 26.09 -6.60
C ARG A 158 -10.51 26.28 -8.08
N GLU A 159 -9.62 26.94 -8.81
CA GLU A 159 -9.69 27.26 -10.24
C GLU A 159 -9.24 26.08 -11.14
N ARG A 160 -8.56 25.07 -10.59
CA ARG A 160 -8.10 23.86 -11.31
C ARG A 160 -9.02 22.65 -11.11
N ARG A 161 -10.30 22.87 -10.79
CA ARG A 161 -11.31 21.79 -10.68
C ARG A 161 -11.91 21.48 -12.05
N ASP A 162 -12.24 20.20 -12.26
CA ASP A 162 -13.08 19.70 -13.36
C ASP A 162 -12.67 20.20 -14.76
N ILE A 163 -11.35 20.17 -15.04
CA ILE A 163 -10.80 20.46 -16.37
C ILE A 163 -11.37 19.42 -17.36
N PRO A 164 -11.90 19.84 -18.53
CA PRO A 164 -12.38 18.90 -19.55
C PRO A 164 -11.27 17.93 -20.00
N GLY A 165 -11.55 16.63 -19.96
CA GLY A 165 -10.55 15.59 -20.26
C GLY A 165 -9.63 15.20 -19.08
N SER A 166 -9.97 15.63 -17.86
CA SER A 166 -9.37 15.10 -16.63
C SER A 166 -9.83 13.66 -16.34
N LEU A 167 -8.92 12.87 -15.78
CA LEU A 167 -9.18 11.51 -15.31
C LEU A 167 -9.67 11.59 -13.85
N HIS A 168 -10.79 10.96 -13.54
CA HIS A 168 -11.32 10.85 -12.19
C HIS A 168 -11.27 9.40 -11.69
N PHE A 169 -10.77 9.20 -10.46
CA PHE A 169 -10.69 7.90 -9.80
C PHE A 169 -11.07 8.05 -8.31
N GLU A 170 -11.73 7.04 -7.75
CA GLU A 170 -12.20 7.09 -6.35
C GLU A 170 -11.98 5.76 -5.64
N TYR A 171 -11.40 5.80 -4.44
CA TYR A 171 -11.44 4.68 -3.49
C TYR A 171 -12.61 4.90 -2.52
N ARG A 172 -13.52 3.93 -2.39
CA ARG A 172 -14.53 3.89 -1.31
C ARG A 172 -14.18 2.84 -0.28
N TYR A 173 -14.24 3.21 0.99
CA TYR A 173 -13.87 2.34 2.10
C TYR A 173 -15.12 1.90 2.87
N HIS A 174 -15.21 0.62 3.24
CA HIS A 174 -16.24 0.17 4.18
C HIS A 174 -16.04 0.83 5.56
N PHE A 175 -14.79 0.85 6.01
CA PHE A 175 -14.28 1.63 7.13
C PHE A 175 -13.00 2.31 6.66
N MET A 176 -12.88 3.63 6.85
CA MET A 176 -11.71 4.41 6.40
C MET A 176 -10.76 4.65 7.57
N PRO A 177 -9.56 4.02 7.61
CA PRO A 177 -8.52 4.38 8.56
C PRO A 177 -8.11 5.84 8.43
N LYS A 178 -7.83 6.49 9.56
CA LYS A 178 -7.21 7.82 9.56
C LYS A 178 -5.77 7.74 9.02
N GLY A 179 -5.33 8.82 8.39
CA GLY A 179 -3.92 9.01 8.02
C GLY A 179 -3.50 8.38 6.69
N ILE A 180 -4.42 7.82 5.89
CA ILE A 180 -4.10 7.36 4.52
C ILE A 180 -3.55 8.53 3.70
N LEU A 181 -4.22 9.69 3.74
CA LEU A 181 -3.74 10.88 3.04
C LEU A 181 -2.44 11.45 3.64
N THR A 182 -2.29 11.52 4.96
CA THR A 182 -1.08 12.09 5.58
C THR A 182 0.16 11.27 5.24
N ARG A 183 0.04 9.94 5.23
CA ARG A 183 1.12 9.02 4.82
C ARG A 183 1.39 9.11 3.32
N LEU A 184 0.37 9.32 2.48
CA LEU A 184 0.56 9.62 1.06
C LEU A 184 1.35 10.92 0.85
N ILE A 185 1.06 11.97 1.64
CA ILE A 185 1.79 13.24 1.63
C ILE A 185 3.27 13.01 2.04
N VAL A 186 3.55 12.22 3.09
CA VAL A 186 4.92 11.85 3.48
C VAL A 186 5.64 11.10 2.35
N LYS A 187 5.03 10.04 1.78
CA LYS A 187 5.65 9.22 0.72
C LYS A 187 5.86 9.98 -0.59
N ARG A 188 5.01 10.96 -0.94
CA ARG A 188 5.03 11.70 -2.22
C ARG A 188 5.35 13.19 -2.05
N HIS A 189 6.10 13.54 -1.00
CA HIS A 189 6.39 14.95 -0.70
C HIS A 189 7.20 15.67 -1.78
N LYS A 190 8.01 14.93 -2.55
CA LYS A 190 8.85 15.47 -3.63
C LYS A 190 8.04 15.92 -4.83
N GLU A 191 6.88 15.33 -5.03
CA GLU A 191 5.95 15.65 -6.11
C GLU A 191 4.93 16.73 -5.72
N ILE A 192 4.95 17.24 -4.49
CA ILE A 192 4.06 18.33 -4.06
C ILE A 192 4.34 19.59 -4.88
N TYR A 193 3.33 20.05 -5.60
CA TYR A 193 3.41 21.26 -6.40
C TYR A 193 3.33 22.51 -5.52
N GLU A 194 4.32 23.40 -5.57
CA GLU A 194 4.28 24.75 -4.97
C GLU A 194 3.80 24.78 -3.48
N HIS A 195 4.15 23.77 -2.67
CA HIS A 195 3.68 23.61 -1.28
C HIS A 195 2.14 23.59 -1.12
N THR A 196 1.46 23.03 -2.11
CA THR A 196 0.00 22.98 -2.23
C THR A 196 -0.57 21.73 -1.54
N GLN A 197 -0.36 21.62 -0.22
CA GLN A 197 -0.92 20.57 0.64
C GLN A 197 -1.69 21.18 1.83
N TRP A 198 -2.74 20.48 2.28
CA TRP A 198 -3.57 20.82 3.44
C TRP A 198 -4.10 19.53 4.10
N ARG A 199 -4.80 19.63 5.23
CA ARG A 199 -5.20 18.45 6.02
C ARG A 199 -6.02 17.40 5.26
N TYR A 200 -6.80 17.85 4.27
CA TYR A 200 -7.74 17.01 3.52
C TYR A 200 -7.42 16.90 2.03
N GLY A 201 -6.24 17.36 1.59
CA GLY A 201 -5.77 17.03 0.24
C GLY A 201 -4.35 17.48 -0.06
N VAL A 202 -3.90 17.08 -1.25
CA VAL A 202 -2.59 17.43 -1.79
C VAL A 202 -2.68 17.58 -3.30
N PHE A 203 -1.99 18.59 -3.83
CA PHE A 203 -1.80 18.77 -5.25
C PHE A 203 -0.36 18.40 -5.63
N LEU A 204 -0.24 17.38 -6.48
CA LEU A 204 1.01 16.77 -6.90
C LEU A 204 1.26 17.06 -8.38
N LYS A 205 2.53 17.05 -8.80
CA LYS A 205 2.97 17.17 -10.20
C LYS A 205 4.02 16.11 -10.52
N TYR A 206 3.87 15.45 -11.66
CA TYR A 206 4.82 14.48 -12.21
C TYR A 206 4.82 14.62 -13.75
N GLU A 207 5.99 14.86 -14.36
CA GLU A 207 6.15 14.94 -15.84
C GLU A 207 5.08 15.80 -16.56
N GLY A 208 4.81 17.00 -16.04
CA GLY A 208 3.81 17.92 -16.62
C GLY A 208 2.34 17.50 -16.40
N THR A 209 2.10 16.36 -15.77
CA THR A 209 0.79 15.89 -15.33
C THR A 209 0.56 16.31 -13.88
N TYR A 210 -0.65 16.75 -13.55
CA TYR A 210 -1.04 17.22 -12.23
C TYR A 210 -2.06 16.25 -11.62
N ALA A 211 -1.98 16.00 -10.31
CA ALA A 211 -2.90 15.13 -9.59
C ALA A 211 -3.39 15.80 -8.31
N LEU A 212 -4.70 15.77 -8.11
CA LEU A 212 -5.39 16.41 -7.00
C LEU A 212 -6.06 15.31 -6.17
N VAL A 213 -5.41 14.94 -5.07
CA VAL A 213 -5.89 13.92 -4.14
C VAL A 213 -6.62 14.60 -2.98
N ARG A 214 -7.83 14.15 -2.66
CA ARG A 214 -8.60 14.66 -1.51
C ARG A 214 -9.15 13.52 -0.66
N GLU A 215 -9.02 13.67 0.65
CA GLU A 215 -9.66 12.81 1.64
C GLU A 215 -11.04 13.36 1.99
N ARG A 216 -12.07 12.51 1.91
CA ARG A 216 -13.43 12.81 2.32
C ARG A 216 -13.86 11.82 3.39
N TYR A 217 -13.31 12.02 4.58
CA TYR A 217 -13.40 11.08 5.69
C TYR A 217 -14.84 10.68 6.06
N PHE A 218 -15.76 11.65 6.15
CA PHE A 218 -17.18 11.38 6.44
C PHE A 218 -17.90 10.62 5.32
N GLU A 219 -17.52 10.85 4.06
CA GLU A 219 -18.00 10.09 2.89
C GLU A 219 -17.25 8.75 2.70
N ARG A 220 -16.30 8.43 3.60
CA ARG A 220 -15.41 7.26 3.57
C ARG A 220 -14.76 7.03 2.21
N LYS A 221 -14.24 8.09 1.59
CA LYS A 221 -13.62 8.00 0.27
C LYS A 221 -12.39 8.88 0.08
N LEU A 222 -11.52 8.46 -0.83
CA LEU A 222 -10.37 9.22 -1.31
C LEU A 222 -10.58 9.45 -2.82
N THR A 223 -10.67 10.71 -3.23
CA THR A 223 -10.88 11.09 -4.64
C THR A 223 -9.56 11.55 -5.25
N ILE A 224 -9.25 11.09 -6.46
CA ILE A 224 -8.08 11.48 -7.25
C ILE A 224 -8.59 12.06 -8.56
N VAL A 225 -8.14 13.26 -8.92
CA VAL A 225 -8.41 13.89 -10.23
C VAL A 225 -7.07 14.22 -10.88
N LEU A 226 -6.83 13.76 -12.10
CA LEU A 226 -5.59 14.04 -12.84
C LEU A 226 -5.86 14.82 -14.13
N ASP A 227 -4.95 15.73 -14.44
CA ASP A 227 -4.93 16.51 -15.68
C ASP A 227 -3.52 16.49 -16.32
N GLY A 228 -3.45 16.62 -17.64
CA GLY A 228 -2.23 16.49 -18.44
C GLY A 228 -2.19 15.25 -19.33
N TYR A 229 -0.99 14.89 -19.79
CA TYR A 229 -0.77 13.82 -20.78
C TYR A 229 -0.56 12.44 -20.14
N ASN A 230 0.34 12.31 -19.15
CA ASN A 230 0.75 11.02 -18.56
C ASN A 230 -0.18 10.61 -17.39
N LYS A 231 -1.50 10.79 -17.55
CA LYS A 231 -2.50 10.54 -16.50
C LYS A 231 -2.55 9.08 -16.06
N GLN A 232 -2.39 8.12 -16.98
CA GLN A 232 -2.42 6.69 -16.68
C GLN A 232 -1.27 6.32 -15.73
N ASP A 233 -0.04 6.73 -16.07
CA ASP A 233 1.18 6.41 -15.33
C ASP A 233 1.22 7.12 -13.97
N PHE A 234 0.85 8.41 -13.92
CA PHE A 234 0.85 9.12 -12.64
C PHE A 234 -0.23 8.58 -11.69
N LEU A 235 -1.40 8.17 -12.22
CA LEU A 235 -2.38 7.44 -11.43
C LEU A 235 -1.81 6.11 -10.93
N ALA A 236 -1.11 5.34 -11.76
CA ALA A 236 -0.49 4.08 -11.34
C ALA A 236 0.53 4.26 -10.19
N ILE A 237 1.35 5.31 -10.24
CA ILE A 237 2.28 5.68 -9.16
C ILE A 237 1.53 6.00 -7.86
N ILE A 238 0.46 6.81 -7.94
CA ILE A 238 -0.36 7.16 -6.78
C ILE A 238 -1.09 5.92 -6.23
N ARG A 239 -1.66 5.07 -7.09
CA ARG A 239 -2.31 3.81 -6.70
C ARG A 239 -1.34 2.85 -6.02
N SER A 240 -0.13 2.67 -6.56
CA SER A 240 0.92 1.85 -5.92
C SER A 240 1.25 2.35 -4.51
N THR A 241 1.42 3.67 -4.36
CA THR A 241 1.73 4.29 -3.06
C THR A 241 0.59 4.10 -2.04
N ILE A 242 -0.65 4.23 -2.49
CA ILE A 242 -1.84 4.00 -1.67
C ILE A 242 -1.96 2.50 -1.31
N GLN A 243 -1.62 1.59 -2.23
CA GLN A 243 -1.63 0.15 -1.99
C GLN A 243 -0.58 -0.26 -0.93
N GLU A 244 0.63 0.32 -0.96
CA GLU A 244 1.62 0.13 0.12
C GLU A 244 1.03 0.52 1.48
N ILE A 245 0.33 1.65 1.56
CA ILE A 245 -0.32 2.13 2.78
C ILE A 245 -1.46 1.18 3.18
N HIS A 246 -2.29 0.74 2.23
CA HIS A 246 -3.39 -0.20 2.47
C HIS A 246 -2.91 -1.54 3.03
N ASN A 247 -1.79 -2.06 2.52
CA ASN A 247 -1.19 -3.32 2.96
C ASN A 247 -0.71 -3.30 4.42
N THR A 248 -0.57 -2.13 5.04
CA THR A 248 -0.25 -2.01 6.48
C THR A 248 -1.47 -2.11 7.40
N PHE A 249 -2.69 -2.18 6.85
CA PHE A 249 -3.93 -2.30 7.64
C PHE A 249 -4.52 -3.71 7.53
N ASN A 250 -4.72 -4.35 8.68
CA ASN A 250 -5.35 -5.67 8.75
C ASN A 250 -6.81 -5.63 8.23
N ASN A 251 -7.13 -6.47 7.26
CA ASN A 251 -8.48 -6.67 6.72
C ASN A 251 -9.17 -5.41 6.16
N LEU A 252 -8.41 -4.46 5.61
CA LEU A 252 -8.97 -3.25 4.98
C LEU A 252 -9.83 -3.60 3.75
N LYS A 253 -11.11 -3.24 3.79
CA LYS A 253 -12.07 -3.42 2.67
C LYS A 253 -12.27 -2.10 1.94
N VAL A 254 -11.74 -2.04 0.71
CA VAL A 254 -11.78 -0.87 -0.18
C VAL A 254 -12.28 -1.29 -1.57
N GLU A 255 -13.02 -0.41 -2.23
CA GLU A 255 -13.48 -0.56 -3.61
C GLU A 255 -12.90 0.57 -4.47
N GLU A 256 -12.27 0.20 -5.58
CA GLU A 256 -11.87 1.13 -6.64
C GLU A 256 -13.06 1.45 -7.55
N ARG A 257 -13.26 2.73 -7.87
CA ARG A 257 -14.42 3.21 -8.64
C ARG A 257 -14.07 4.25 -9.71
N ILE A 258 -14.79 4.16 -10.82
CA ILE A 258 -14.68 5.01 -12.01
C ILE A 258 -16.03 5.69 -12.26
N PRO A 259 -16.09 7.03 -12.46
CA PRO A 259 -17.35 7.69 -12.79
C PRO A 259 -17.79 7.37 -14.22
N CYS A 260 -19.10 7.31 -14.41
CA CYS A 260 -19.70 7.18 -15.73
C CYS A 260 -19.40 8.40 -16.62
N ASN A 261 -19.02 8.15 -17.87
CA ASN A 261 -18.71 9.16 -18.87
C ASN A 261 -19.90 9.48 -19.81
N CYS A 262 -21.12 9.10 -19.46
CA CYS A 262 -22.32 9.46 -20.25
C CYS A 262 -22.62 10.98 -20.19
N ALA A 263 -23.47 11.49 -21.10
CA ALA A 263 -23.70 12.93 -21.22
C ALA A 263 -24.31 13.56 -19.97
N GLN A 264 -25.20 12.83 -19.29
CA GLN A 264 -25.81 13.23 -18.02
C GLN A 264 -24.79 13.22 -16.88
N CYS A 265 -24.03 12.14 -16.70
CA CYS A 265 -23.04 12.05 -15.61
C CYS A 265 -21.89 13.04 -15.76
N ARG A 266 -21.46 13.40 -16.98
CA ARG A 266 -20.45 14.47 -17.17
C ARG A 266 -20.92 15.84 -16.62
N LYS A 267 -22.22 16.13 -16.72
CA LYS A 267 -22.83 17.40 -16.29
C LYS A 267 -23.32 17.37 -14.83
N SER A 268 -23.52 16.17 -14.27
CA SER A 268 -23.98 15.99 -12.89
C SER A 268 -22.87 16.22 -11.87
N GLN A 269 -23.23 16.83 -10.72
CA GLN A 269 -22.38 16.83 -9.52
C GLN A 269 -22.41 15.46 -8.82
N GLU A 270 -23.55 14.76 -8.91
CA GLU A 270 -23.72 13.38 -8.45
C GLU A 270 -23.56 12.43 -9.64
N ARG A 271 -22.31 12.11 -10.01
CA ARG A 271 -22.03 11.16 -11.09
C ARG A 271 -22.34 9.73 -10.63
N HIS A 272 -22.88 8.88 -11.50
CA HIS A 272 -22.88 7.43 -11.29
C HIS A 272 -21.43 6.90 -11.30
N PHE A 273 -21.14 5.86 -10.51
CA PHE A 273 -19.80 5.24 -10.42
C PHE A 273 -19.87 3.72 -10.48
N TYR A 274 -19.13 3.13 -11.43
CA TYR A 274 -18.93 1.69 -11.53
C TYR A 274 -17.74 1.23 -10.69
N LYS A 275 -17.76 -0.02 -10.22
CA LYS A 275 -16.58 -0.66 -9.60
C LYS A 275 -15.56 -1.04 -10.67
N TYR A 276 -14.27 -0.81 -10.42
CA TYR A 276 -13.19 -1.13 -11.37
C TYR A 276 -13.19 -2.60 -11.77
N ASP A 277 -13.29 -3.51 -10.79
CA ASP A 277 -13.34 -4.96 -11.05
C ASP A 277 -14.58 -5.42 -11.81
N LEU A 278 -15.69 -4.67 -11.72
CA LEU A 278 -16.87 -4.95 -12.54
C LEU A 278 -16.59 -4.65 -14.02
N LEU A 279 -15.97 -3.50 -14.31
CA LEU A 279 -15.61 -3.13 -15.68
C LEU A 279 -14.58 -4.11 -16.28
N LYS A 280 -13.57 -4.54 -15.50
CA LYS A 280 -12.63 -5.60 -15.93
C LYS A 280 -13.34 -6.91 -16.26
N ARG A 281 -14.31 -7.33 -15.43
CA ARG A 281 -15.15 -8.52 -15.71
C ARG A 281 -15.99 -8.39 -16.98
N TYR A 282 -16.50 -7.20 -17.29
CA TYR A 282 -17.23 -6.97 -18.56
C TYR A 282 -16.30 -7.19 -19.76
N LEU A 283 -15.09 -6.62 -19.74
CA LEU A 283 -14.10 -6.83 -20.81
C LEU A 283 -13.69 -8.31 -20.96
N ARG A 284 -13.39 -9.01 -19.86
CA ARG A 284 -13.08 -10.46 -19.88
C ARG A 284 -14.23 -11.32 -20.42
N ALA A 285 -15.47 -10.89 -20.22
CA ALA A 285 -16.66 -11.57 -20.73
C ALA A 285 -17.06 -11.14 -22.16
N GLY A 286 -16.21 -10.38 -22.87
CA GLY A 286 -16.50 -9.87 -24.22
C GLY A 286 -17.63 -8.83 -24.29
N LYS A 287 -18.06 -8.26 -23.15
CA LYS A 287 -19.16 -7.30 -23.08
C LYS A 287 -18.63 -5.87 -23.21
N SER A 288 -18.85 -5.28 -24.37
CA SER A 288 -18.40 -3.93 -24.73
C SER A 288 -19.15 -2.79 -24.03
N GLU A 289 -20.37 -3.03 -23.54
CA GLU A 289 -21.27 -1.99 -23.01
C GLU A 289 -21.83 -2.33 -21.63
N ILE A 290 -22.05 -1.28 -20.82
CA ILE A 290 -22.72 -1.33 -19.51
C ILE A 290 -23.77 -0.21 -19.44
N ILE A 291 -24.93 -0.49 -18.82
CA ILE A 291 -26.00 0.52 -18.67
C ILE A 291 -25.69 1.46 -17.51
N CYS A 292 -25.84 2.76 -17.75
CA CYS A 292 -25.78 3.78 -16.71
C CYS A 292 -27.07 3.84 -15.91
N GLU A 293 -27.04 3.53 -14.61
CA GLU A 293 -28.23 3.54 -13.75
C GLU A 293 -28.90 4.93 -13.61
N GLN A 294 -28.22 6.02 -13.96
CA GLN A 294 -28.75 7.39 -13.90
C GLN A 294 -29.40 7.88 -15.20
N SER A 295 -28.87 7.51 -16.36
CA SER A 295 -29.35 7.97 -17.68
C SER A 295 -30.05 6.88 -18.48
N LEU A 296 -29.91 5.61 -18.06
CA LEU A 296 -30.33 4.40 -18.76
C LEU A 296 -29.67 4.22 -20.15
N GLU A 297 -28.69 5.06 -20.49
CA GLU A 297 -27.88 4.94 -21.71
C GLU A 297 -26.90 3.76 -21.59
N ALA A 298 -26.66 3.08 -22.71
CA ALA A 298 -25.56 2.14 -22.85
C ALA A 298 -24.23 2.90 -23.01
N VAL A 299 -23.21 2.47 -22.28
CA VAL A 299 -21.91 3.15 -22.19
C VAL A 299 -20.79 2.16 -22.47
N GLY A 300 -19.88 2.52 -23.39
CA GLY A 300 -18.74 1.69 -23.76
C GLY A 300 -17.78 1.47 -22.58
N VAL A 301 -17.63 0.21 -22.15
CA VAL A 301 -16.78 -0.21 -21.03
C VAL A 301 -15.33 0.18 -21.26
N GLN A 302 -14.81 0.00 -22.48
CA GLN A 302 -13.45 0.39 -22.83
C GLN A 302 -13.20 1.90 -22.66
N ALA A 303 -14.19 2.74 -23.02
CA ALA A 303 -14.10 4.20 -22.87
C ALA A 303 -14.22 4.69 -21.42
N LEU A 304 -14.67 3.83 -20.49
CA LEU A 304 -14.65 4.12 -19.05
C LEU A 304 -13.29 3.77 -18.42
N ILE A 305 -12.67 2.68 -18.85
CA ILE A 305 -11.55 2.06 -18.13
C ILE A 305 -10.17 2.27 -18.79
N SER A 306 -10.11 2.54 -20.10
CA SER A 306 -8.86 2.63 -20.89
C SER A 306 -7.78 3.53 -20.29
N ASP A 307 -8.17 4.66 -19.69
CA ASP A 307 -7.25 5.62 -19.06
C ASP A 307 -6.72 5.20 -17.68
N ILE A 308 -7.19 4.07 -17.14
CA ILE A 308 -6.93 3.62 -15.76
C ILE A 308 -6.30 2.21 -15.74
N MET A 309 -6.36 1.47 -16.86
CA MET A 309 -5.81 0.12 -16.99
C MET A 309 -4.29 0.08 -16.89
N SER A 310 -3.79 -0.70 -15.92
CA SER A 310 -2.36 -1.03 -15.85
C SER A 310 -1.95 -1.97 -17.00
N PRO A 311 -0.64 -2.09 -17.32
CA PRO A 311 -0.16 -3.10 -18.27
C PRO A 311 -0.58 -4.54 -17.90
N ARG A 312 -0.63 -4.86 -16.60
CA ARG A 312 -1.11 -6.16 -16.12
C ARG A 312 -2.60 -6.37 -16.42
N ASP A 313 -3.45 -5.37 -16.16
CA ASP A 313 -4.88 -5.46 -16.50
C ASP A 313 -5.08 -5.70 -18.01
N LYS A 314 -4.22 -5.13 -18.87
CA LYS A 314 -4.25 -5.32 -20.33
C LYS A 314 -3.87 -6.76 -20.73
N MET A 315 -2.87 -7.36 -20.06
CA MET A 315 -2.47 -8.77 -20.29
C MET A 315 -3.53 -9.77 -19.78
N ASP A 316 -4.01 -9.60 -18.54
CA ASP A 316 -5.07 -10.44 -17.95
C ASP A 316 -6.32 -10.55 -18.84
N ILE A 317 -6.67 -9.47 -19.56
CA ILE A 317 -7.85 -9.41 -20.43
C ILE A 317 -7.57 -10.04 -21.80
N SER A 318 -6.34 -9.94 -22.33
CA SER A 318 -6.00 -10.55 -23.63
C SER A 318 -5.80 -12.06 -23.55
N GLU A 319 -5.24 -12.57 -22.45
CA GLU A 319 -5.02 -14.02 -22.26
C GLU A 319 -6.34 -14.80 -22.18
N GLN A 320 -7.30 -14.33 -21.37
CA GLN A 320 -8.62 -14.98 -21.23
C GLN A 320 -9.51 -14.83 -22.46
N GLY A 321 -9.30 -13.79 -23.29
CA GLY A 321 -9.97 -13.66 -24.59
C GLY A 321 -9.57 -14.75 -25.59
N ASN A 322 -8.34 -15.27 -25.50
CA ASN A 322 -7.85 -16.32 -26.38
C ASN A 322 -8.31 -17.73 -25.96
N GLU A 323 -8.44 -18.03 -24.67
CA GLU A 323 -8.93 -19.35 -24.20
C GLU A 323 -10.35 -19.67 -24.70
N ILE A 324 -11.21 -18.65 -24.85
CA ILE A 324 -12.60 -18.80 -25.34
C ILE A 324 -12.64 -19.14 -26.85
N HIS A 325 -11.56 -18.90 -27.60
CA HIS A 325 -11.48 -19.13 -29.05
C HIS A 325 -10.82 -20.46 -29.46
N VAL A 326 -10.47 -21.36 -28.52
CA VAL A 326 -9.87 -22.69 -28.82
C VAL A 326 -10.80 -23.87 -28.50
N HIS A 327 -12.12 -23.70 -28.61
CA HIS A 327 -13.06 -24.83 -28.63
C HIS A 327 -14.20 -24.60 -29.64
N GLY A 328 -13.98 -24.98 -30.91
CA GLY A 328 -15.02 -24.85 -31.93
C GLY A 328 -14.59 -25.20 -33.35
N ASN A 329 -14.04 -26.40 -33.59
CA ASN A 329 -13.89 -26.97 -34.95
C ASN A 329 -13.72 -28.50 -34.93
N TYR A 330 -14.81 -29.24 -34.69
CA TYR A 330 -14.86 -30.70 -34.94
C TYR A 330 -16.18 -31.11 -35.61
N TYR A 331 -16.08 -31.33 -36.93
CA TYR A 331 -16.92 -32.11 -37.86
C TYR A 331 -18.42 -31.83 -38.07
N GLN A 332 -18.74 -31.47 -39.33
CA GLN A 332 -19.56 -32.22 -40.31
C GLN A 332 -19.56 -31.39 -41.61
N GLN A 333 -19.57 -31.86 -42.86
CA GLN A 333 -19.58 -33.18 -43.53
C GLN A 333 -18.51 -33.11 -44.67
N GLN A 334 -18.29 -34.04 -45.61
CA GLN A 334 -18.99 -35.25 -46.07
C GLN A 334 -17.94 -36.28 -46.61
N ILE A 335 -18.38 -37.43 -47.14
CA ILE A 335 -17.54 -38.36 -47.91
C ILE A 335 -18.03 -38.37 -49.37
N THR A 336 -17.18 -38.00 -50.32
CA THR A 336 -17.37 -38.28 -51.75
C THR A 336 -16.41 -39.36 -52.20
N THR A 337 -16.97 -40.41 -52.81
CA THR A 337 -16.21 -41.51 -53.41
C THR A 337 -15.60 -41.09 -54.75
N GLY A 338 -14.29 -41.28 -54.89
CA GLY A 338 -13.55 -41.06 -56.14
C GLY A 338 -12.26 -41.86 -56.12
N GLY A 339 -12.11 -42.80 -57.05
CA GLY A 339 -11.01 -43.76 -57.06
C GLY A 339 -9.72 -43.23 -57.70
N GLY A 340 -8.59 -43.86 -57.36
CA GLY A 340 -7.28 -43.59 -57.95
C GLY A 340 -6.16 -44.26 -57.16
N ALA A 341 -5.74 -45.45 -57.59
CA ALA A 341 -4.60 -46.15 -56.99
C ALA A 341 -3.28 -45.69 -57.61
N VAL A 342 -2.20 -45.55 -56.82
CA VAL A 342 -0.87 -46.10 -57.14
C VAL A 342 -0.13 -46.49 -55.84
N VAL A 343 0.63 -47.58 -55.96
CA VAL A 343 1.43 -48.34 -54.98
C VAL A 343 2.69 -47.62 -54.46
N GLY A 344 3.11 -47.95 -53.21
CA GLY A 344 4.50 -47.94 -52.74
C GLY A 344 4.85 -46.86 -51.71
N GLY A 345 5.51 -47.14 -50.59
CA GLY A 345 5.97 -48.42 -50.01
C GLY A 345 6.89 -48.15 -48.80
N ASP A 346 6.98 -49.11 -47.86
CA ASP A 346 8.12 -49.44 -46.97
C ASP A 346 8.80 -48.35 -46.08
N VAL A 347 9.36 -48.61 -44.88
CA VAL A 347 9.18 -49.64 -43.81
C VAL A 347 10.09 -49.22 -42.61
N ASN A 348 9.98 -49.87 -41.44
CA ASN A 348 10.78 -49.73 -40.20
C ASN A 348 10.50 -48.47 -39.34
N THR A 349 10.04 -48.53 -38.08
CA THR A 349 10.32 -49.37 -36.88
C THR A 349 11.60 -49.05 -36.11
N HIS A 350 11.45 -48.41 -34.95
CA HIS A 350 11.98 -48.80 -33.62
C HIS A 350 11.23 -47.90 -32.59
N GLY A 351 10.72 -48.35 -31.43
CA GLY A 351 10.90 -49.63 -30.74
C GLY A 351 11.64 -49.39 -29.42
N GLY A 352 10.92 -49.24 -28.30
CA GLY A 352 11.53 -48.89 -27.01
C GLY A 352 10.54 -48.57 -25.88
N ASP A 353 9.72 -49.56 -25.48
CA ASP A 353 8.96 -49.50 -24.22
C ASP A 353 9.90 -49.49 -23.00
N PHE A 354 9.50 -48.80 -21.91
CA PHE A 354 9.68 -49.36 -20.57
C PHE A 354 8.62 -48.85 -19.57
N THR A 355 7.89 -49.81 -19.00
CA THR A 355 6.97 -49.70 -17.85
C THR A 355 7.67 -49.11 -16.61
N GLY A 356 7.04 -48.44 -15.63
CA GLY A 356 5.61 -48.24 -15.33
C GLY A 356 5.33 -48.54 -13.84
N ARG A 357 4.39 -47.82 -13.19
CA ARG A 357 3.57 -48.29 -12.03
C ARG A 357 2.72 -47.18 -11.40
N GLU A 358 1.42 -47.38 -11.40
CA GLU A 358 0.48 -46.69 -10.50
C GLU A 358 0.48 -47.37 -9.12
N LYS A 359 0.21 -46.59 -8.06
CA LYS A 359 -0.45 -47.10 -6.84
C LYS A 359 -1.36 -46.03 -6.25
N SER A 360 -2.66 -46.28 -6.34
CA SER A 360 -3.68 -45.60 -5.54
C SER A 360 -3.80 -46.27 -4.17
N ILE A 361 -3.97 -45.50 -3.10
CA ILE A 361 -4.41 -45.99 -1.77
C ILE A 361 -5.52 -45.06 -1.29
N LYS A 362 -6.66 -45.67 -0.93
CA LYS A 362 -7.81 -44.98 -0.33
C LYS A 362 -7.61 -44.79 1.17
N SER A 363 -8.19 -43.71 1.70
CA SER A 363 -8.40 -43.47 3.12
C SER A 363 -9.71 -44.09 3.59
N ASP A 364 -9.70 -44.78 4.73
CA ASP A 364 -10.89 -45.05 5.57
C ASP A 364 -10.44 -45.24 7.03
N GLN A 365 -10.73 -44.23 7.88
CA GLN A 365 -11.15 -44.28 9.30
C GLN A 365 -10.95 -42.92 9.99
#